data_AF-A0A956AYZ1-F1
#
_entry.id   AF-A0A956AYZ1-F1
#
_cell.length_a   1.000
_cell.length_b   1.000
_cell.length_c   1.000
_cell.angle_alpha   90.00
_cell.angle_beta   90.00
_cell.angle_gamma   90.00
#
_symmetry.space_group_name_H-M   'P 1'
#
loop_
_entity.id
_entity.type
_entity.pdbx_description
1 polymer ?
#
loop_
_entity_poly.entity_id
_entity_poly.type
_entity_poly.pdbx_seq_one_letter_code
_entity_poly.pdbx_strand_id
1 'polypeptide(L)'
;ADPYGHLLVVTGWVPQGATEPGLLMAADAQPDGTIGRRRFWQGSFLFTPDTRDVGAGFKGWRPVYAEKGGAVVARDNAYLQETRNFPPYSEDQYAGSASDFYDRMEALMNPRPLDPFARQAALVEALHEVVKRRVQAVDNGEAFMRERAHRPIDMPDGANIFLTAGPWEDFSTPSRDLRLLISIHTVLDFADSVRRNPARFDLAAAEAEGVVAQVAAARDVALGERTVQYTNSAGQPVTLTLAQVVARRHALEMAYNPNDCAEIRWGAVAGTDEYASCQRHAPQAHRDRMAEYRSWFAERRRPAR
;
A
#
# COMPACT_ATOMS: atom_id res chain seq x y z
N ALA A 1 3.09 -6.68 13.63
CA ALA A 1 2.48 -5.34 13.72
C ALA A 1 3.04 -4.50 12.59
N ASP A 2 2.26 -3.63 11.98
CA ASP A 2 2.82 -2.62 11.09
C ASP A 2 3.38 -1.42 11.91
N PRO A 3 4.14 -0.50 11.28
CA PRO A 3 4.68 0.70 11.92
C PRO A 3 3.65 1.62 12.59
N TYR A 4 2.35 1.39 12.40
CA TYR A 4 1.27 2.26 12.88
C TYR A 4 0.42 1.60 13.96
N GLY A 5 0.86 0.44 14.46
CA GLY A 5 0.18 -0.29 15.51
C GLY A 5 -0.92 -1.23 15.02
N HIS A 6 -1.08 -1.40 13.70
CA HIS A 6 -2.03 -2.37 13.17
C HIS A 6 -1.50 -3.79 13.36
N LEU A 7 -2.32 -4.66 13.95
CA LEU A 7 -1.97 -6.05 14.18
C LEU A 7 -2.58 -6.93 13.09
N LEU A 8 -1.71 -7.65 12.40
CA LEU A 8 -2.08 -8.72 11.48
C LEU A 8 -1.61 -10.05 12.07
N VAL A 9 -2.45 -11.07 11.98
CA VAL A 9 -2.12 -12.44 12.39
C VAL A 9 -1.90 -13.26 11.13
N VAL A 10 -0.71 -13.82 10.95
CA VAL A 10 -0.43 -14.76 9.85
C VAL A 10 -1.35 -15.97 9.99
N THR A 11 -2.18 -16.22 8.99
CA THR A 11 -3.20 -17.28 9.01
C THR A 11 -2.90 -18.44 8.07
N GLY A 12 -1.98 -18.25 7.12
CA GLY A 12 -1.61 -19.32 6.22
C GLY A 12 -0.45 -18.97 5.31
N TRP A 13 0.22 -20.03 4.85
CA TRP A 13 1.25 -19.98 3.83
C TRP A 13 0.87 -20.97 2.73
N VAL A 14 0.58 -20.44 1.54
CA VAL A 14 0.37 -21.26 0.34
C VAL A 14 1.72 -21.38 -0.36
N PRO A 15 2.29 -22.60 -0.47
CA PRO A 15 3.56 -22.78 -1.16
C PRO A 15 3.42 -22.43 -2.64
N GLN A 16 4.52 -22.00 -3.26
CA GLN A 16 4.58 -21.76 -4.70
C GLN A 16 4.16 -23.02 -5.47
N GLY A 17 3.26 -22.85 -6.43
CA GLY A 17 2.79 -23.89 -7.35
C GLY A 17 3.69 -24.02 -8.58
N ALA A 18 3.34 -24.91 -9.51
CA ALA A 18 4.07 -25.05 -10.76
C ALA A 18 3.98 -23.78 -11.63
N THR A 19 2.81 -23.12 -11.60
CA THR A 19 2.52 -21.90 -12.37
C THR A 19 2.17 -20.70 -11.50
N GLU A 20 1.80 -20.92 -10.23
CA GLU A 20 1.32 -19.87 -9.32
C GLU A 20 2.41 -19.46 -8.31
N PRO A 21 2.56 -18.15 -8.02
CA PRO A 21 3.45 -17.70 -6.94
C PRO A 21 2.95 -18.18 -5.58
N GLY A 22 3.87 -18.37 -4.64
CA GLY A 22 3.53 -18.62 -3.25
C GLY A 22 2.91 -17.39 -2.59
N LEU A 23 2.08 -17.61 -1.58
CA LEU A 23 1.30 -16.55 -0.94
C LEU A 23 1.39 -16.69 0.58
N LEU A 24 1.83 -15.63 1.24
CA LEU A 24 1.64 -15.46 2.67
C LEU A 24 0.30 -14.72 2.90
N MET A 25 -0.52 -15.23 3.81
CA MET A 25 -1.80 -14.61 4.16
C MET A 25 -1.87 -14.27 5.64
N ALA A 26 -2.54 -13.17 5.94
CA ALA A 26 -2.89 -12.77 7.28
C ALA A 26 -4.35 -12.37 7.40
N ALA A 27 -4.87 -12.44 8.62
CA ALA A 27 -6.13 -11.82 8.99
C ALA A 27 -5.86 -10.52 9.75
N ASP A 28 -6.72 -9.52 9.54
CA ASP A 28 -6.67 -8.26 10.27
C ASP A 28 -8.06 -7.78 10.65
N ALA A 29 -8.19 -7.25 11.87
CA ALA A 29 -9.44 -6.67 12.36
C ALA A 29 -9.46 -5.18 12.01
N GLN A 30 -10.53 -4.71 11.37
CA GLN A 30 -10.73 -3.29 11.10
C GLN A 30 -11.45 -2.62 12.28
N PRO A 31 -11.33 -1.28 12.44
CA PRO A 31 -12.05 -0.54 13.48
C PRO A 31 -13.58 -0.67 13.43
N ASP A 32 -14.14 -1.03 12.27
CA ASP A 32 -15.58 -1.25 12.06
C ASP A 32 -16.09 -2.63 12.55
N GLY A 33 -15.23 -3.42 13.20
CA GLY A 33 -15.56 -4.74 13.72
C GLY A 33 -15.49 -5.87 12.70
N THR A 34 -15.09 -5.59 11.45
CA THR A 34 -14.90 -6.62 10.43
C THR A 34 -13.52 -7.28 10.53
N ILE A 35 -13.45 -8.56 10.15
CA ILE A 35 -12.17 -9.29 10.00
C ILE A 35 -11.94 -9.53 8.51
N GLY A 36 -10.87 -8.94 7.99
CA GLY A 36 -10.43 -9.10 6.61
C GLY A 36 -9.31 -10.14 6.48
N ARG A 37 -9.23 -10.79 5.30
CA ARG A 37 -8.07 -11.61 4.93
C ARG A 37 -7.24 -10.86 3.89
N ARG A 38 -5.94 -10.73 4.13
CA ARG A 38 -4.99 -10.03 3.25
C ARG A 38 -3.91 -10.97 2.76
N ARG A 39 -3.52 -10.78 1.50
CA ARG A 39 -2.29 -11.35 0.94
C ARG A 39 -1.12 -10.43 1.24
N PHE A 40 0.05 -11.01 1.50
CA PHE A 40 1.28 -10.26 1.69
C PHE A 40 1.66 -9.53 0.41
N TRP A 41 1.77 -8.21 0.53
CA TRP A 41 2.45 -7.32 -0.41
C TRP A 41 2.69 -5.97 0.31
N GLN A 42 3.54 -5.11 -0.25
CA GLN A 42 3.99 -3.89 0.40
C GLN A 42 2.86 -2.98 0.91
N GLY A 43 1.77 -2.80 0.16
CA GLY A 43 0.69 -1.90 0.60
C GLY A 43 -0.35 -2.51 1.55
N SER A 44 -0.28 -3.81 1.85
CA SER A 44 -1.08 -4.44 2.92
C SER A 44 -0.25 -4.76 4.16
N PHE A 45 1.07 -4.95 4.01
CA PHE A 45 2.02 -5.24 5.08
C PHE A 45 3.10 -4.16 5.06
N LEU A 46 2.75 -2.99 5.59
CA LEU A 46 3.65 -1.86 5.67
C LEU A 46 4.78 -2.21 6.65
N PHE A 47 6.02 -2.02 6.23
CA PHE A 47 7.18 -2.27 7.06
C PHE A 47 8.35 -1.40 6.60
N THR A 48 9.16 -0.95 7.55
CA THR A 48 10.44 -0.30 7.30
C THR A 48 11.43 -0.75 8.37
N PRO A 49 12.67 -1.10 8.00
CA PRO A 49 13.69 -1.50 8.97
C PRO A 49 14.00 -0.45 10.04
N ASP A 50 13.81 0.84 9.73
CA ASP A 50 14.06 1.96 10.66
C ASP A 50 12.95 2.15 11.71
N THR A 51 11.95 1.27 11.74
CA THR A 51 10.81 1.40 12.66
C THR A 51 11.25 1.25 14.11
N ARG A 52 10.89 2.23 14.94
CA ARG A 52 11.13 2.21 16.41
C ARG A 52 9.84 2.16 17.21
N ASP A 53 8.72 2.42 16.57
CA ASP A 53 7.41 2.51 17.20
C ASP A 53 6.76 1.13 17.30
N VAL A 54 6.00 0.90 18.37
CA VAL A 54 5.14 -0.28 18.64
C VAL A 54 5.81 -1.66 18.47
N GLY A 55 7.13 -1.69 18.31
CA GLY A 55 7.90 -2.82 17.80
C GLY A 55 7.31 -3.37 16.51
N ALA A 56 7.23 -2.61 15.43
CA ALA A 56 6.69 -3.13 14.17
C ALA A 56 7.57 -4.26 13.59
N GLY A 57 6.95 -5.15 12.81
CA GLY A 57 7.60 -6.35 12.26
C GLY A 57 6.83 -7.64 12.48
N PHE A 58 7.37 -8.72 11.92
CA PHE A 58 6.98 -10.10 12.17
C PHE A 58 7.47 -10.52 13.56
N LYS A 59 6.56 -11.06 14.37
CA LYS A 59 6.85 -11.51 15.73
C LYS A 59 6.34 -12.92 15.94
N GLY A 60 7.16 -13.74 16.58
CA GLY A 60 6.74 -15.00 17.17
C GLY A 60 6.20 -14.80 18.58
N TRP A 61 5.43 -15.78 19.06
CA TRP A 61 5.03 -15.84 20.46
C TRP A 61 6.27 -16.08 21.34
N ARG A 62 6.39 -15.30 22.43
CA ARG A 62 7.45 -15.50 23.43
C ARG A 62 6.98 -16.47 24.51
N PRO A 63 7.64 -17.62 24.70
CA PRO A 63 7.19 -18.60 25.68
C PRO A 63 7.29 -18.06 27.12
N VAL A 64 6.27 -18.38 27.90
CA VAL A 64 6.18 -18.06 29.33
C VAL A 64 6.05 -19.36 30.13
N TYR A 65 6.65 -19.41 31.30
CA TYR A 65 6.65 -20.59 32.18
C TYR A 65 6.18 -20.21 33.57
N ALA A 66 5.43 -21.11 34.21
CA ALA A 66 5.14 -21.00 35.63
C ALA A 66 6.31 -21.59 36.44
N GLU A 67 6.86 -20.81 37.37
CA GLU A 67 7.87 -21.26 38.31
C GLU A 67 7.23 -21.93 39.55
N LYS A 68 8.03 -22.67 40.32
CA LYS A 68 7.60 -23.19 41.63
C LYS A 68 7.32 -22.00 42.55
N GLY A 69 6.04 -21.77 42.85
CA GLY A 69 5.55 -20.58 43.55
C GLY A 69 4.51 -19.77 42.76
N GLY A 70 4.25 -20.14 41.49
CA GLY A 70 3.17 -19.57 40.68
C GLY A 70 3.54 -18.32 39.88
N ALA A 71 4.78 -17.82 40.01
CA ALA A 71 5.27 -16.71 39.19
C ALA A 71 5.34 -17.13 37.71
N VAL A 72 4.88 -16.26 36.81
CA VAL A 72 4.95 -16.47 35.36
C VAL A 72 6.13 -15.66 34.80
N VAL A 73 7.11 -16.34 34.22
CA VAL A 73 8.34 -15.72 33.73
C VAL A 73 8.50 -15.97 32.23
N ALA A 74 8.75 -14.90 31.47
CA ALA A 74 9.12 -14.99 30.06
C ALA A 74 10.60 -15.32 29.91
N ARG A 75 10.95 -16.16 28.93
CA ARG A 75 12.36 -16.50 28.65
C ARG A 75 13.07 -15.38 27.89
N ASP A 76 14.34 -15.14 28.21
CA ASP A 76 15.16 -14.12 27.55
C ASP A 76 15.62 -14.53 26.14
N ASN A 77 16.38 -13.66 25.46
CA ASN A 77 16.86 -13.94 24.11
C ASN A 77 17.92 -15.06 24.10
N ALA A 78 18.76 -15.17 25.14
CA ALA A 78 19.81 -16.19 25.21
C ALA A 78 19.22 -17.60 25.25
N TYR A 79 18.19 -17.82 26.08
CA TYR A 79 17.45 -19.08 26.10
C TYR A 79 16.86 -19.43 24.73
N LEU A 80 16.30 -18.45 24.02
CA LEU A 80 15.71 -18.67 22.70
C LEU A 80 16.75 -19.05 21.64
N GLN A 81 17.99 -18.59 21.75
CA GLN A 81 19.06 -18.97 20.84
C GLN A 81 19.53 -20.41 21.02
N GLU A 82 19.54 -20.90 22.26
CA GLU A 82 20.08 -22.23 22.60
C GLU A 82 19.05 -23.36 22.46
N THR A 83 17.77 -23.05 22.69
CA THR A 83 16.70 -24.04 22.69
C THR A 83 16.27 -24.43 21.27
N ARG A 84 15.96 -25.71 21.05
CA ARG A 84 15.35 -26.20 19.80
C ARG A 84 13.83 -26.24 19.84
N ASN A 85 13.22 -25.92 20.99
CA ASN A 85 11.78 -26.01 21.20
C ASN A 85 11.01 -24.81 20.63
N PHE A 86 11.70 -23.71 20.36
CA PHE A 86 11.13 -22.48 19.81
C PHE A 86 12.01 -21.95 18.67
N PRO A 87 11.45 -21.14 17.76
CA PRO A 87 12.26 -20.40 16.81
C PRO A 87 13.31 -19.55 17.53
N PRO A 88 14.56 -19.50 17.03
CA PRO A 88 15.59 -18.67 17.62
C PRO A 88 15.22 -17.19 17.53
N TYR A 89 15.70 -16.41 18.49
CA TYR A 89 15.58 -14.96 18.42
C TYR A 89 16.30 -14.44 17.16
N SER A 90 15.67 -13.54 16.41
CA SER A 90 16.25 -12.95 15.21
C SER A 90 15.81 -11.50 15.04
N GLU A 91 16.75 -10.67 14.59
CA GLU A 91 16.54 -9.29 14.18
C GLU A 91 16.68 -9.12 12.66
N ASP A 92 16.75 -10.22 11.90
CA ASP A 92 17.07 -10.21 10.46
C ASP A 92 16.13 -9.33 9.62
N GLN A 93 14.89 -9.16 10.06
CA GLN A 93 13.92 -8.30 9.39
C GLN A 93 14.30 -6.82 9.40
N TYR A 94 15.13 -6.38 10.34
CA TYR A 94 15.58 -4.98 10.46
C TYR A 94 16.91 -4.73 9.74
N ALA A 95 17.48 -5.73 9.07
CA ALA A 95 18.71 -5.58 8.30
C ALA A 95 18.41 -5.08 6.87
N GLY A 96 19.16 -4.07 6.43
CA GLY A 96 19.08 -3.52 5.08
C GLY A 96 17.98 -2.49 4.89
N SER A 97 17.60 -2.27 3.63
CA SER A 97 16.54 -1.35 3.23
C SER A 97 15.15 -1.99 3.28
N ALA A 98 14.10 -1.18 3.17
CA ALA A 98 12.73 -1.71 3.02
C ALA A 98 12.60 -2.61 1.78
N SER A 99 13.26 -2.26 0.68
CA SER A 99 13.30 -3.08 -0.53
C SER A 99 13.96 -4.44 -0.29
N ASP A 100 15.05 -4.48 0.49
CA ASP A 100 15.71 -5.74 0.85
C ASP A 100 14.79 -6.64 1.68
N PHE A 101 14.02 -6.07 2.61
CA PHE A 101 13.01 -6.81 3.37
C PHE A 101 11.96 -7.44 2.47
N TYR A 102 11.37 -6.67 1.54
CA TYR A 102 10.34 -7.19 0.64
C TYR A 102 10.91 -8.22 -0.35
N ASP A 103 12.13 -8.01 -0.85
CA ASP A 103 12.82 -8.98 -1.71
C ASP A 103 13.07 -10.31 -0.97
N ARG A 104 13.46 -10.27 0.31
CA ARG A 104 13.61 -11.47 1.16
C ARG A 104 12.29 -12.19 1.38
N MET A 105 11.23 -11.46 1.72
CA MET A 105 9.90 -12.06 1.91
C MET A 105 9.39 -12.73 0.63
N GLU A 106 9.57 -12.08 -0.51
CA GLU A 106 9.21 -12.64 -1.80
C GLU A 106 10.05 -13.88 -2.17
N ALA A 107 11.35 -13.91 -1.82
CA ALA A 107 12.20 -15.09 -2.00
C ALA A 107 11.78 -16.27 -1.11
N LEU A 108 11.39 -16.00 0.14
CA LEU A 108 10.86 -17.01 1.03
C LEU A 108 9.56 -17.61 0.48
N MET A 109 8.63 -16.75 0.05
CA MET A 109 7.34 -17.15 -0.52
C MET A 109 7.50 -17.91 -1.85
N ASN A 110 8.50 -17.55 -2.65
CA ASN A 110 8.74 -18.08 -3.99
C ASN A 110 10.17 -18.64 -4.09
N PRO A 111 10.41 -19.86 -3.58
CA PRO A 111 11.75 -20.46 -3.57
C PRO A 111 12.23 -20.91 -4.96
N ARG A 112 11.33 -21.03 -5.95
CA ARG A 112 11.68 -21.31 -7.35
C ARG A 112 11.61 -20.03 -8.18
N PRO A 113 12.40 -19.94 -9.26
CA PRO A 113 12.38 -18.78 -10.14
C PRO A 113 10.97 -18.42 -10.64
N LEU A 114 10.73 -17.12 -10.82
CA LEU A 114 9.51 -16.56 -11.38
C LEU A 114 9.77 -16.01 -12.78
N ASP A 115 8.76 -16.02 -13.64
CA ASP A 115 8.80 -15.23 -14.87
C ASP A 115 8.61 -13.74 -14.53
N PRO A 116 9.61 -12.88 -14.83
CA PRO A 116 9.51 -11.46 -14.52
C PRO A 116 8.42 -10.74 -15.34
N PHE A 117 8.11 -11.19 -16.55
CA PHE A 117 7.05 -10.58 -17.37
C PHE A 117 5.67 -10.91 -16.82
N ALA A 118 5.40 -12.18 -16.51
CA ALA A 118 4.16 -12.59 -15.86
C ALA A 118 3.97 -11.88 -14.51
N ARG A 119 5.05 -11.73 -13.72
CA ARG A 119 5.00 -11.02 -12.43
C ARG A 119 4.68 -9.54 -12.62
N GLN A 120 5.34 -8.85 -13.56
CA GLN A 120 5.06 -7.44 -13.86
C GLN A 120 3.62 -7.23 -14.34
N ALA A 121 3.11 -8.11 -15.20
CA ALA A 121 1.73 -8.07 -15.67
C ALA A 121 0.73 -8.23 -14.51
N ALA A 122 0.97 -9.17 -13.59
CA ALA A 122 0.14 -9.36 -12.40
C ALA A 122 0.14 -8.13 -11.47
N LEU A 123 1.28 -7.43 -11.33
CA LEU A 123 1.36 -6.18 -10.55
C LEU A 123 0.55 -5.06 -11.21
N VAL A 124 0.62 -4.91 -12.53
CA VAL A 124 -0.17 -3.92 -13.28
C VAL A 124 -1.68 -4.21 -13.15
N GLU A 125 -2.08 -5.49 -13.22
CA GLU A 125 -3.47 -5.90 -13.01
C GLU A 125 -3.96 -5.59 -11.58
N ALA A 126 -3.12 -5.88 -10.57
CA ALA A 126 -3.43 -5.53 -9.20
C ALA A 126 -3.59 -4.02 -8.99
N LEU A 127 -2.75 -3.20 -9.64
CA LEU A 127 -2.91 -1.75 -9.65
C LEU A 127 -4.23 -1.33 -10.31
N HIS A 128 -4.60 -1.94 -11.44
CA HIS A 128 -5.89 -1.67 -12.10
C HIS A 128 -7.06 -1.85 -11.16
N GLU A 129 -7.08 -2.95 -10.42
CA GLU A 129 -8.11 -3.26 -9.43
C GLU A 129 -8.14 -2.26 -8.26
N VAL A 130 -6.98 -1.75 -7.83
CA VAL A 130 -6.92 -0.68 -6.82
C VAL A 130 -7.52 0.62 -7.37
N VAL A 131 -7.22 0.97 -8.61
CA VAL A 131 -7.77 2.19 -9.26
C VAL A 131 -9.27 2.06 -9.47
N LYS A 132 -9.79 0.91 -9.90
CA LYS A 132 -11.24 0.66 -10.03
C LYS A 132 -11.99 0.85 -8.70
N ARG A 133 -11.45 0.31 -7.61
CA ARG A 133 -12.02 0.53 -6.26
C ARG A 133 -12.02 2.01 -5.87
N ARG A 134 -11.02 2.78 -6.31
CA ARG A 134 -10.97 4.21 -6.06
C ARG A 134 -12.04 4.99 -6.82
N VAL A 135 -12.38 4.59 -8.05
CA VAL A 135 -13.53 5.16 -8.80
C VAL A 135 -14.79 5.13 -7.94
N GLN A 136 -15.13 3.95 -7.41
CA GLN A 136 -16.30 3.80 -6.54
C GLN A 136 -16.22 4.67 -5.27
N ALA A 137 -15.05 4.75 -4.65
CA ALA A 137 -14.87 5.57 -3.45
C ALA A 137 -15.05 7.08 -3.71
N VAL A 138 -14.56 7.57 -4.85
CA VAL A 138 -14.76 8.97 -5.25
C VAL A 138 -16.22 9.22 -5.61
N ASP A 139 -16.85 8.34 -6.38
CA ASP A 139 -18.25 8.47 -6.79
C ASP A 139 -19.19 8.48 -5.57
N ASN A 140 -18.94 7.62 -4.56
CA ASN A 140 -19.68 7.62 -3.30
C ASN A 140 -19.52 8.95 -2.55
N GLY A 141 -18.31 9.51 -2.51
CA GLY A 141 -18.06 10.84 -1.93
C GLY A 141 -18.79 11.95 -2.67
N GLU A 142 -18.79 11.93 -4.00
CA GLU A 142 -19.53 12.91 -4.80
C GLU A 142 -21.05 12.80 -4.62
N ALA A 143 -21.59 11.58 -4.52
CA ALA A 143 -22.99 11.34 -4.22
C ALA A 143 -23.39 11.95 -2.88
N PHE A 144 -22.63 11.65 -1.82
CA PHE A 144 -22.85 12.21 -0.50
C PHE A 144 -22.77 13.75 -0.49
N MET A 145 -21.77 14.31 -1.18
CA MET A 145 -21.62 15.76 -1.28
C MET A 145 -22.80 16.42 -2.01
N ARG A 146 -23.38 15.80 -3.05
CA ARG A 146 -24.61 16.30 -3.69
C ARG A 146 -25.81 16.25 -2.74
N GLU A 147 -26.02 15.13 -2.04
CA GLU A 147 -27.15 14.94 -1.12
C GLU A 147 -27.20 16.00 -0.01
N ARG A 148 -26.04 16.47 0.44
CA ARG A 148 -25.93 17.50 1.49
C ARG A 148 -25.72 18.93 0.98
N ALA A 149 -25.98 19.17 -0.30
CA ALA A 149 -25.81 20.46 -0.95
C ALA A 149 -24.39 21.04 -0.81
N HIS A 150 -23.38 20.18 -0.94
CA HIS A 150 -21.95 20.52 -0.95
C HIS A 150 -21.44 21.27 0.29
N ARG A 151 -22.16 21.19 1.41
CA ARG A 151 -21.65 21.70 2.70
C ARG A 151 -20.28 21.07 2.99
N PRO A 152 -19.28 21.80 3.49
CA PRO A 152 -17.97 21.21 3.78
C PRO A 152 -18.03 20.07 4.82
N ILE A 153 -17.12 19.11 4.70
CA ILE A 153 -16.77 18.12 5.73
C ILE A 153 -15.51 18.63 6.43
N ASP A 154 -15.56 18.76 7.76
CA ASP A 154 -14.39 19.16 8.55
C ASP A 154 -13.27 18.11 8.42
N MET A 155 -12.05 18.59 8.22
CA MET A 155 -10.86 17.75 8.17
C MET A 155 -10.29 17.55 9.58
N PRO A 156 -10.06 16.31 10.03
CA PRO A 156 -9.37 16.03 11.27
C PRO A 156 -7.92 16.55 11.29
N ASP A 157 -7.35 16.63 12.48
CA ASP A 157 -5.95 17.00 12.71
C ASP A 157 -5.04 15.77 12.80
N GLY A 158 -3.82 15.90 12.30
CA GLY A 158 -2.74 14.96 12.50
C GLY A 158 -3.04 13.56 11.97
N ALA A 159 -2.64 12.54 12.74
CA ALA A 159 -2.88 11.14 12.40
C ALA A 159 -4.38 10.76 12.32
N ASN A 160 -5.29 11.57 12.87
CA ASN A 160 -6.72 11.29 12.86
C ASN A 160 -7.31 11.31 11.46
N ILE A 161 -6.64 11.91 10.46
CA ILE A 161 -7.10 11.82 9.07
C ILE A 161 -7.20 10.37 8.58
N PHE A 162 -6.47 9.43 9.20
CA PHE A 162 -6.46 8.01 8.87
C PHE A 162 -7.31 7.14 9.82
N LEU A 163 -7.80 7.71 10.93
CA LEU A 163 -8.27 6.98 12.11
C LEU A 163 -9.43 7.71 12.82
N THR A 164 -10.38 8.23 12.05
CA THR A 164 -11.54 8.93 12.60
C THR A 164 -12.83 8.15 12.31
N ALA A 165 -13.96 8.69 12.75
CA ALA A 165 -15.29 8.25 12.37
C ALA A 165 -16.07 9.39 11.70
N GLY A 166 -17.22 9.05 11.11
CA GLY A 166 -18.13 10.00 10.49
C GLY A 166 -17.76 10.37 9.05
N PRO A 167 -18.34 11.46 8.51
CA PRO A 167 -18.29 11.74 7.08
C PRO A 167 -16.88 11.85 6.48
N TRP A 168 -15.88 12.28 7.27
CA TRP A 168 -14.50 12.25 6.81
C TRP A 168 -14.02 10.83 6.57
N GLU A 169 -14.19 9.91 7.52
CA GLU A 169 -13.80 8.51 7.38
C GLU A 169 -14.52 7.84 6.19
N ASP A 170 -15.80 8.15 6.03
CA ASP A 170 -16.67 7.50 5.04
C ASP A 170 -16.35 7.94 3.59
N PHE A 171 -16.02 9.22 3.38
CA PHE A 171 -15.98 9.82 2.04
C PHE A 171 -14.62 10.41 1.63
N SER A 172 -13.73 10.68 2.58
CA SER A 172 -12.32 10.94 2.26
C SER A 172 -11.61 9.63 1.91
N THR A 173 -10.44 9.71 1.28
CA THR A 173 -9.67 8.51 0.88
C THR A 173 -8.21 8.45 1.32
N PRO A 174 -7.74 9.09 2.42
CA PRO A 174 -6.30 9.17 2.73
C PRO A 174 -5.64 7.79 2.88
N SER A 175 -6.27 6.86 3.61
CA SER A 175 -5.78 5.48 3.75
C SER A 175 -5.76 4.72 2.41
N ARG A 176 -6.71 4.96 1.52
CA ARG A 176 -6.84 4.29 0.22
C ARG A 176 -5.86 4.87 -0.80
N ASP A 177 -5.71 6.19 -0.81
CA ASP A 177 -4.80 6.92 -1.69
C ASP A 177 -3.34 6.63 -1.32
N LEU A 178 -3.01 6.53 -0.03
CA LEU A 178 -1.69 6.05 0.40
C LEU A 178 -1.39 4.64 -0.14
N ARG A 179 -2.37 3.72 -0.10
CA ARG A 179 -2.22 2.37 -0.66
C ARG A 179 -2.10 2.38 -2.18
N LEU A 180 -2.86 3.23 -2.88
CA LEU A 180 -2.73 3.43 -4.32
C LEU A 180 -1.32 3.89 -4.68
N LEU A 181 -0.80 4.88 -3.96
CA LEU A 181 0.54 5.40 -4.16
C LEU A 181 1.63 4.35 -3.92
N ILE A 182 1.43 3.44 -2.97
CA ILE A 182 2.29 2.26 -2.77
C ILE A 182 2.16 1.28 -3.92
N SER A 183 0.94 0.96 -4.40
CA SER A 183 0.76 0.11 -5.58
C SER A 183 1.47 0.66 -6.81
N ILE A 184 1.40 1.98 -7.04
CA ILE A 184 2.13 2.64 -8.12
C ILE A 184 3.64 2.41 -7.96
N HIS A 185 4.17 2.64 -6.76
CA HIS A 185 5.59 2.42 -6.46
C HIS A 185 6.01 0.97 -6.73
N THR A 186 5.26 -0.02 -6.21
CA THR A 186 5.54 -1.44 -6.43
C THR A 186 5.55 -1.81 -7.92
N VAL A 187 4.66 -1.23 -8.74
CA VAL A 187 4.64 -1.46 -10.20
C VAL A 187 5.86 -0.85 -10.89
N LEU A 188 6.27 0.36 -10.48
CA LEU A 188 7.40 1.07 -11.09
C LEU A 188 8.75 0.43 -10.73
N ASP A 189 8.91 0.03 -9.47
CA ASP A 189 10.17 -0.44 -8.90
C ASP A 189 10.45 -1.93 -9.13
N PHE A 190 9.47 -2.70 -9.63
CA PHE A 190 9.63 -4.14 -9.81
C PHE A 190 10.85 -4.49 -10.67
N ALA A 191 11.12 -3.70 -11.71
CA ALA A 191 12.27 -3.90 -12.58
C ALA A 191 13.60 -3.79 -11.80
N ASP A 192 13.67 -2.96 -10.77
CA ASP A 192 14.85 -2.86 -9.90
C ASP A 192 14.98 -4.09 -8.97
N SER A 193 13.87 -4.72 -8.58
CA SER A 193 13.90 -6.01 -7.86
C SER A 193 14.49 -7.13 -8.73
N VAL A 194 14.14 -7.14 -10.03
CA VAL A 194 14.75 -8.06 -11.02
C VAL A 194 16.25 -7.81 -11.14
N ARG A 195 16.66 -6.54 -11.25
CA ARG A 195 18.08 -6.16 -11.29
C ARG A 195 18.86 -6.60 -10.04
N ARG A 196 18.30 -6.38 -8.84
CA ARG A 196 18.96 -6.74 -7.58
C ARG A 196 19.04 -8.25 -7.36
N ASN A 197 18.07 -9.01 -7.88
CA ASN A 197 17.95 -10.44 -7.60
C ASN A 197 17.72 -11.29 -8.88
N PRO A 198 18.62 -11.24 -9.87
CA PRO A 198 18.38 -11.86 -11.19
C PRO A 198 18.18 -13.39 -11.10
N ALA A 199 18.85 -14.07 -10.18
CA ALA A 199 18.70 -15.51 -9.97
C ALA A 199 17.27 -15.92 -9.53
N ARG A 200 16.48 -15.01 -8.92
CA ARG A 200 15.07 -15.26 -8.59
C ARG A 200 14.16 -15.29 -9.83
N PHE A 201 14.71 -14.93 -11.00
CA PHE A 201 14.02 -14.88 -12.27
C PHE A 201 14.69 -15.75 -13.33
N ASP A 202 15.56 -16.69 -12.89
CA ASP A 202 16.35 -17.58 -13.76
C ASP A 202 17.29 -16.84 -14.73
N LEU A 203 17.80 -15.68 -14.29
CA LEU A 203 18.68 -14.83 -15.09
C LEU A 203 20.11 -14.88 -14.54
N ALA A 204 21.09 -14.96 -15.44
CA ALA A 204 22.47 -14.62 -15.08
C ALA A 204 22.59 -13.10 -14.86
N ALA A 205 23.53 -12.68 -14.01
CA ALA A 205 23.76 -11.26 -13.73
C ALA A 205 24.07 -10.44 -15.00
N ALA A 206 24.75 -11.05 -15.99
CA ALA A 206 25.08 -10.40 -17.25
C ALA A 206 23.86 -10.17 -18.18
N GLU A 207 22.77 -10.93 -17.99
CA GLU A 207 21.55 -10.84 -18.79
C GLU A 207 20.53 -9.88 -18.17
N ALA A 208 20.68 -9.57 -16.88
CA ALA A 208 19.71 -8.86 -16.07
C ALA A 208 19.29 -7.51 -16.67
N GLU A 209 20.24 -6.65 -17.06
CA GLU A 209 19.90 -5.32 -17.58
C GLU A 209 19.05 -5.37 -18.86
N GLY A 210 19.32 -6.35 -19.75
CA GLY A 210 18.54 -6.53 -20.97
C GLY A 210 17.09 -6.91 -20.66
N VAL A 211 16.88 -7.82 -19.72
CA VAL A 211 15.54 -8.23 -19.29
C VAL A 211 14.84 -7.11 -18.50
N VAL A 212 15.55 -6.38 -17.66
CA VAL A 212 15.02 -5.25 -16.89
C VAL A 212 14.45 -4.17 -17.83
N ALA A 213 15.15 -3.83 -18.90
CA ALA A 213 14.65 -2.89 -19.91
C ALA A 213 13.39 -3.41 -20.61
N GLN A 214 13.35 -4.71 -20.94
CA GLN A 214 12.18 -5.33 -21.57
C GLN A 214 10.96 -5.39 -20.64
N VAL A 215 11.17 -5.72 -19.36
CA VAL A 215 10.11 -5.73 -18.33
C VAL A 215 9.54 -4.33 -18.13
N ALA A 216 10.40 -3.30 -18.08
CA ALA A 216 9.95 -1.92 -17.99
C ALA A 216 9.15 -1.47 -19.22
N ALA A 217 9.58 -1.85 -20.42
CA ALA A 217 8.83 -1.58 -21.64
C ALA A 217 7.46 -2.29 -21.65
N ALA A 218 7.41 -3.57 -21.25
CA ALA A 218 6.18 -4.33 -21.14
C ALA A 218 5.20 -3.73 -20.10
N ARG A 219 5.73 -3.24 -18.97
CA ARG A 219 4.95 -2.48 -17.98
C ARG A 219 4.31 -1.25 -18.60
N ASP A 220 5.08 -0.46 -19.34
CA ASP A 220 4.60 0.82 -19.89
C ASP A 220 3.50 0.60 -20.95
N VAL A 221 3.65 -0.44 -21.78
CA VAL A 221 2.58 -0.89 -22.70
C VAL A 221 1.33 -1.30 -21.90
N ALA A 222 1.48 -2.18 -20.92
CA ALA A 222 0.36 -2.68 -20.13
C ALA A 222 -0.39 -1.58 -19.34
N LEU A 223 0.32 -0.54 -18.89
CA LEU A 223 -0.24 0.64 -18.24
C LEU A 223 -0.98 1.56 -19.23
N GLY A 224 -0.51 1.66 -20.47
CA GLY A 224 -1.13 2.45 -21.53
C GLY A 224 -2.43 1.84 -22.06
N GLU A 225 -2.52 0.51 -22.11
CA GLU A 225 -3.69 -0.21 -22.64
C GLU A 225 -4.86 -0.29 -21.65
N ARG A 226 -4.57 -0.31 -20.35
CA ARG A 226 -5.60 -0.43 -19.30
C ARG A 226 -6.19 0.93 -18.96
N THR A 227 -7.52 1.00 -18.97
CA THR A 227 -8.25 2.23 -18.69
C THR A 227 -9.22 2.09 -17.52
N VAL A 228 -9.54 3.22 -16.92
CA VAL A 228 -10.64 3.41 -15.97
C VAL A 228 -11.41 4.65 -16.38
N GLN A 229 -12.63 4.80 -15.87
CA GLN A 229 -13.47 5.95 -16.13
C GLN A 229 -13.99 6.49 -14.79
N TYR A 230 -13.94 7.80 -14.60
CA TYR A 230 -14.58 8.48 -13.48
C TYR A 230 -15.57 9.52 -14.00
N THR A 231 -16.54 9.91 -13.18
CA THR A 231 -17.51 10.95 -13.54
C THR A 231 -17.03 12.32 -13.07
N ASN A 232 -16.90 13.30 -13.97
CA ASN A 232 -16.50 14.65 -13.62
C ASN A 232 -17.65 15.46 -12.99
N SER A 233 -17.37 16.69 -12.57
CA SER A 233 -18.35 17.57 -11.93
C SER A 233 -19.50 17.99 -12.84
N ALA A 234 -19.35 17.87 -14.16
CA ALA A 234 -20.42 18.08 -15.14
C ALA A 234 -21.27 16.82 -15.39
N GLY A 235 -21.02 15.72 -14.68
CA GLY A 235 -21.70 14.44 -14.89
C GLY A 235 -21.22 13.69 -16.14
N GLN A 236 -20.14 14.14 -16.77
CA GLN A 236 -19.58 13.51 -17.95
C GLN A 236 -18.49 12.51 -17.57
N PRO A 237 -18.40 11.39 -18.28
CA PRO A 237 -17.34 10.43 -18.03
C PRO A 237 -15.99 10.93 -18.56
N VAL A 238 -14.94 10.76 -17.77
CA VAL A 238 -13.54 11.01 -18.14
C VAL A 238 -12.78 9.69 -18.10
N THR A 239 -12.18 9.31 -19.23
CA THR A 239 -11.39 8.08 -19.35
C THR A 239 -9.91 8.37 -19.10
N LEU A 240 -9.29 7.57 -18.22
CA LEU A 240 -7.87 7.62 -17.90
C LEU A 240 -7.21 6.27 -18.19
N THR A 241 -6.03 6.28 -18.79
CA THR A 241 -5.14 5.11 -18.77
C THR A 241 -4.47 4.98 -17.40
N LEU A 242 -4.01 3.78 -17.04
CA LEU A 242 -3.22 3.61 -15.82
C LEU A 242 -1.90 4.39 -15.91
N ALA A 243 -1.31 4.53 -17.10
CA ALA A 243 -0.14 5.37 -17.32
C ALA A 243 -0.42 6.85 -16.92
N GLN A 244 -1.59 7.39 -17.26
CA GLN A 244 -2.00 8.73 -16.83
C GLN A 244 -2.19 8.81 -15.31
N VAL A 245 -2.79 7.80 -14.69
CA VAL A 245 -2.93 7.75 -13.22
C VAL A 245 -1.55 7.74 -12.54
N VAL A 246 -0.60 6.95 -13.05
CA VAL A 246 0.78 6.88 -12.55
C VAL A 246 1.51 8.23 -12.73
N ALA A 247 1.31 8.90 -13.86
CA ALA A 247 1.88 10.23 -14.11
C ALA A 247 1.38 11.27 -13.09
N ARG A 248 0.15 11.11 -12.59
CA ARG A 248 -0.48 12.00 -11.60
C ARG A 248 -0.11 11.69 -10.14
N ARG A 249 0.80 10.74 -9.87
CA ARG A 249 1.17 10.31 -8.49
C ARG A 249 1.45 11.47 -7.52
N HIS A 250 2.12 12.53 -7.98
CA HIS A 250 2.42 13.68 -7.13
C HIS A 250 1.14 14.44 -6.74
N ALA A 251 0.20 14.64 -7.67
CA ALA A 251 -1.09 15.27 -7.37
C ALA A 251 -1.94 14.38 -6.44
N LEU A 252 -1.87 13.06 -6.61
CA LEU A 252 -2.60 12.09 -5.79
C LEU A 252 -2.17 12.08 -4.31
N GLU A 253 -1.01 12.66 -3.96
CA GLU A 253 -0.58 12.85 -2.57
C GLU A 253 -1.46 13.84 -1.78
N MET A 254 -2.29 14.63 -2.47
CA MET A 254 -3.20 15.61 -1.87
C MET A 254 -4.65 15.48 -2.39
N ALA A 255 -4.98 14.39 -3.08
CA ALA A 255 -6.24 14.23 -3.80
C ALA A 255 -7.36 13.53 -3.00
N TYR A 256 -7.18 13.35 -1.69
CA TYR A 256 -8.05 12.54 -0.85
C TYR A 256 -9.18 13.32 -0.16
N ASN A 257 -9.22 14.65 -0.28
CA ASN A 257 -10.21 15.49 0.40
C ASN A 257 -11.58 15.42 -0.31
N PRO A 258 -12.68 15.04 0.37
CA PRO A 258 -14.00 14.95 -0.25
C PRO A 258 -14.61 16.31 -0.58
N ASN A 259 -14.05 17.40 -0.04
CA ASN A 259 -14.50 18.74 -0.36
C ASN A 259 -14.04 19.22 -1.74
N ASP A 260 -12.96 18.66 -2.28
CA ASP A 260 -12.55 18.94 -3.64
C ASP A 260 -13.47 18.29 -4.67
N CYS A 261 -13.56 18.87 -5.86
CA CYS A 261 -14.23 18.30 -7.02
C CYS A 261 -13.56 16.99 -7.48
N ALA A 262 -14.29 16.16 -8.24
CA ALA A 262 -13.79 14.89 -8.74
C ALA A 262 -12.49 15.02 -9.54
N GLU A 263 -12.34 16.09 -10.31
CA GLU A 263 -11.18 16.40 -11.14
C GLU A 263 -9.90 16.54 -10.30
N ILE A 264 -9.94 17.33 -9.23
CA ILE A 264 -8.82 17.46 -8.28
C ILE A 264 -8.56 16.12 -7.59
N ARG A 265 -9.63 15.41 -7.20
CA ARG A 265 -9.51 14.09 -6.60
C ARG A 265 -8.92 13.04 -7.56
N TRP A 266 -8.88 13.32 -8.85
CA TRP A 266 -8.19 12.51 -9.87
C TRP A 266 -6.91 13.13 -10.41
N GLY A 267 -6.43 14.22 -9.79
CA GLY A 267 -5.18 14.88 -10.15
C GLY A 267 -5.19 15.56 -11.52
N ALA A 268 -6.37 15.99 -12.00
CA ALA A 268 -6.46 16.80 -13.21
C ALA A 268 -5.67 18.10 -13.05
N VAL A 269 -4.93 18.48 -14.08
CA VAL A 269 -4.07 19.68 -14.06
C VAL A 269 -4.93 20.92 -14.23
N ALA A 270 -4.73 21.93 -13.38
CA ALA A 270 -5.46 23.19 -13.47
C ALA A 270 -5.29 23.84 -14.86
N GLY A 271 -6.40 24.30 -15.44
CA GLY A 271 -6.42 24.95 -16.75
C GLY A 271 -6.54 24.01 -17.97
N THR A 272 -6.66 22.70 -17.77
CA THR A 272 -6.99 21.76 -18.86
C THR A 272 -8.51 21.62 -19.05
N ASP A 273 -8.93 21.08 -20.18
CA ASP A 273 -10.34 20.79 -20.47
C ASP A 273 -10.94 19.80 -19.44
N GLU A 274 -10.15 18.82 -18.99
CA GLU A 274 -10.56 17.88 -17.93
C GLU A 274 -10.89 18.61 -16.62
N TYR A 275 -10.15 19.67 -16.30
CA TYR A 275 -10.33 20.45 -15.08
C TYR A 275 -11.48 21.47 -15.18
N ALA A 276 -11.92 21.82 -16.39
CA ALA A 276 -12.83 22.95 -16.64
C ALA A 276 -14.17 22.85 -15.90
N SER A 277 -14.66 21.63 -15.62
CA SER A 277 -15.90 21.42 -14.87
C SER A 277 -15.74 21.52 -13.35
N CYS A 278 -14.53 21.59 -12.82
CA CYS A 278 -14.28 21.69 -11.39
C CYS A 278 -14.76 23.03 -10.82
N GLN A 279 -15.78 22.99 -9.96
CA GLN A 279 -16.34 24.18 -9.30
C GLN A 279 -16.19 24.15 -7.77
N ARG A 280 -15.66 23.06 -7.22
CA ARG A 280 -15.61 22.81 -5.78
C ARG A 280 -14.17 22.59 -5.35
N HIS A 281 -13.79 23.27 -4.28
CA HIS A 281 -12.46 23.12 -3.68
C HIS A 281 -12.58 22.90 -2.17
N ALA A 282 -11.63 22.15 -1.62
CA ALA A 282 -11.45 22.08 -0.20
C ALA A 282 -11.17 23.48 0.38
N PRO A 283 -11.69 23.78 1.59
CA PRO A 283 -11.37 25.00 2.31
C PRO A 283 -9.85 25.25 2.37
N GLN A 284 -9.43 26.52 2.33
CA GLN A 284 -8.00 26.87 2.33
C GLN A 284 -7.24 26.22 3.50
N ALA A 285 -7.82 26.27 4.71
CA ALA A 285 -7.23 25.65 5.89
C ALA A 285 -6.98 24.13 5.73
N HIS A 286 -7.85 23.42 5.02
CA HIS A 286 -7.64 22.00 4.72
C HIS A 286 -6.50 21.81 3.73
N ARG A 287 -6.41 22.67 2.69
CA ARG A 287 -5.34 22.60 1.70
C ARG A 287 -3.97 22.85 2.32
N ASP A 288 -3.87 23.85 3.20
CA ASP A 288 -2.64 24.17 3.92
C ASP A 288 -2.21 22.99 4.79
N ARG A 289 -3.15 22.42 5.55
CA ARG A 289 -2.91 21.24 6.37
C ARG A 289 -2.51 20.00 5.56
N MET A 290 -3.17 19.76 4.42
CA MET A 290 -2.77 18.67 3.52
C MET A 290 -1.38 18.88 2.92
N ALA A 291 -0.96 20.12 2.68
CA ALA A 291 0.39 20.42 2.23
C ALA A 291 1.43 20.08 3.31
N GLU A 292 1.15 20.37 4.59
CA GLU A 292 1.98 19.93 5.72
C GLU A 292 2.07 18.40 5.80
N TYR A 293 0.97 17.70 5.51
CA TYR A 293 0.87 16.24 5.60
C TYR A 293 1.37 15.50 4.35
N ARG A 294 1.73 16.23 3.29
CA ARG A 294 2.08 15.64 2.00
C ARG A 294 3.26 14.68 2.10
N SER A 295 4.24 14.95 2.98
CA SER A 295 5.40 14.09 3.19
C SER A 295 5.01 12.66 3.58
N TRP A 296 3.94 12.49 4.36
CA TRP A 296 3.42 11.17 4.72
C TRP A 296 3.03 10.37 3.48
N PHE A 297 2.36 11.04 2.54
CA PHE A 297 2.00 10.44 1.27
C PHE A 297 3.24 10.23 0.43
N ALA A 298 4.08 11.26 0.20
CA ALA A 298 5.28 11.17 -0.64
C ALA A 298 6.23 10.03 -0.22
N GLU A 299 6.47 9.88 1.08
CA GLU A 299 7.34 8.85 1.66
C GLU A 299 6.65 7.50 1.83
N ARG A 300 5.35 7.43 1.52
CA ARG A 300 4.51 6.24 1.70
C ARG A 300 4.45 5.77 3.16
N ARG A 301 4.51 6.73 4.09
CA ARG A 301 4.56 6.51 5.54
C ARG A 301 3.42 7.26 6.24
N ARG A 302 2.65 6.58 7.08
CA ARG A 302 1.69 7.28 7.95
C ARG A 302 2.47 7.96 9.10
N PRO A 303 1.93 9.02 9.72
CA PRO A 303 2.54 9.56 10.93
C PRO A 303 2.49 8.54 12.07
N ALA A 304 3.51 8.56 12.92
CA ALA A 304 3.47 7.87 14.20
C ALA A 304 2.36 8.48 15.09
N ARG A 305 1.82 7.66 16.00
CA ARG A 305 0.84 8.11 17.00
C ARG A 305 1.51 8.81 18.17
#